data_AF-A0A954YQG8-F1
#
_entry.id   AF-A0A954YQG8-F1
#
_cell.length_a   1.000
_cell.length_b   1.000
_cell.length_c   1.000
_cell.angle_alpha   90.00
_cell.angle_beta   90.00
_cell.angle_gamma   90.00
#
_symmetry.space_group_name_H-M   'P 1'
#
loop_
_entity.id
_entity.type
_entity.pdbx_description
1 polymer ?
#
loop_
_entity_poly.entity_id
_entity_poly.type
_entity_poly.pdbx_seq_one_letter_code
_entity_poly.pdbx_strand_id
1 'polypeptide(L)'
;MNIVRRDGMLRHKSIGTQGALEGFGMVMNSNSRPTIYRRAINIVAIVFSLVMVAYKAFRSDWLETLHFVQYAIPPIIFSALLVTDRLSGRRDSKSVKLVLDGLALAIAGSRLFTTATPFSGHMVLFAYGLLAAENRTTRLIALLLLIHTTVLKLIVWADFSTWSYGAAMGVVLGIACLKFSSRAESTHDRDDR
;
A
#
# COMPACT_ATOMS: atom_id res chain seq x y z
N MET A 1 -15.95 42.96 -18.86
CA MET A 1 -15.17 41.98 -19.65
C MET A 1 -13.78 42.57 -19.82
N ASN A 2 -12.82 42.22 -18.96
CA ASN A 2 -11.48 42.82 -18.94
C ASN A 2 -10.44 41.80 -19.39
N ILE A 3 -9.80 42.10 -20.51
CA ILE A 3 -8.69 41.38 -21.11
C ILE A 3 -7.41 41.99 -20.53
N VAL A 4 -6.73 41.26 -19.65
CA VAL A 4 -5.43 41.69 -19.11
C VAL A 4 -4.32 40.92 -19.84
N ARG A 5 -3.67 41.64 -20.76
CA ARG A 5 -2.38 41.30 -21.37
C ARG A 5 -1.31 41.21 -20.28
N ARG A 6 -0.48 40.16 -20.29
CA ARG A 6 0.79 40.15 -19.56
C ARG A 6 1.94 40.00 -20.56
N ASP A 7 2.67 41.09 -20.67
CA ASP A 7 3.86 41.24 -21.48
C ASP A 7 5.00 40.32 -21.03
N GLY A 8 5.75 39.91 -22.05
CA GLY A 8 6.90 39.03 -21.93
C GLY A 8 8.03 39.68 -21.15
N MET A 9 8.64 38.88 -20.28
CA MET A 9 9.90 39.22 -19.63
C MET A 9 10.95 38.21 -20.07
N LEU A 10 11.76 38.63 -21.05
CA LEU A 10 12.94 37.93 -21.54
C LEU A 10 13.96 37.81 -20.41
N ARG A 11 14.04 36.64 -19.77
CA ARG A 11 15.04 36.35 -18.75
C ARG A 11 16.33 35.88 -19.42
N HIS A 12 17.32 36.77 -19.39
CA HIS A 12 18.70 36.55 -19.80
C HIS A 12 19.28 35.32 -19.08
N LYS A 13 19.72 34.32 -19.86
CA LYS A 13 20.36 33.10 -19.37
C LYS A 13 21.87 33.38 -19.27
N SER A 14 22.38 33.70 -18.09
CA SER A 14 23.83 33.78 -17.87
C SER A 14 24.41 32.36 -17.85
N ILE A 15 25.26 32.08 -18.83
CA ILE A 15 26.03 30.84 -18.92
C ILE A 15 27.25 31.04 -18.01
N GLY A 16 27.07 30.70 -16.73
CA GLY A 16 28.13 30.70 -15.73
C GLY A 16 28.83 29.35 -15.71
N THR A 17 30.03 29.29 -16.29
CA THR A 17 31.02 28.23 -16.13
C THR A 17 31.62 28.26 -14.71
N GLN A 18 31.00 27.56 -13.76
CA GLN A 18 31.65 27.07 -12.53
C GLN A 18 31.79 25.55 -12.74
N GLY A 19 32.96 25.02 -13.13
CA GLY A 19 34.17 25.02 -12.32
C GLY A 19 34.13 23.80 -11.39
N ALA A 20 34.11 22.57 -11.92
CA ALA A 20 35.31 21.75 -12.19
C ALA A 20 36.15 21.33 -10.97
N LEU A 21 35.72 21.61 -9.73
CA LEU A 21 36.42 21.21 -8.49
C LEU A 21 35.51 20.57 -7.43
N GLU A 22 34.54 19.74 -7.82
CA GLU A 22 33.83 18.81 -6.91
C GLU A 22 34.40 17.38 -7.04
N GLY A 23 35.73 17.30 -6.98
CA GLY A 23 36.44 16.03 -6.94
C GLY A 23 36.26 15.34 -5.59
N PHE A 24 35.76 14.10 -5.63
CA PHE A 24 36.02 13.07 -4.62
C PHE A 24 35.45 13.28 -3.20
N GLY A 25 34.40 14.08 -3.05
CA GLY A 25 33.44 13.81 -2.00
C GLY A 25 32.66 12.56 -2.38
N MET A 26 33.07 11.38 -1.92
CA MET A 26 32.25 10.18 -1.95
C MET A 26 31.05 10.42 -1.02
N VAL A 27 30.12 11.28 -1.46
CA VAL A 27 28.83 11.53 -0.84
C VAL A 27 28.14 10.18 -0.91
N MET A 28 28.27 9.43 0.18
CA MET A 28 27.49 8.23 0.39
C MET A 28 26.04 8.67 0.31
N ASN A 29 25.46 8.48 -0.88
CA ASN A 29 24.08 8.75 -1.17
C ASN A 29 23.26 7.89 -0.21
N SER A 30 22.82 8.51 0.88
CA SER A 30 22.11 7.86 1.99
C SER A 30 20.76 7.30 1.57
N ASN A 31 20.36 7.52 0.30
CA ASN A 31 19.18 6.93 -0.34
C ASN A 31 19.31 5.44 -0.70
N SER A 32 20.44 4.78 -0.47
CA SER A 32 20.61 3.35 -0.78
C SER A 32 19.97 2.39 0.25
N ARG A 33 19.90 2.79 1.52
CA ARG A 33 19.34 1.97 2.63
C ARG A 33 17.87 1.53 2.47
N PRO A 34 16.92 2.35 1.98
CA PRO A 34 15.51 1.92 1.87
C PRO A 34 15.28 0.78 0.87
N THR A 35 16.25 0.46 0.01
CA THR A 35 16.07 -0.60 -1.00
C THR A 35 16.24 -2.01 -0.44
N ILE A 36 17.14 -2.21 0.53
CA ILE A 36 17.45 -3.53 1.10
C ILE A 36 16.26 -4.05 1.92
N TYR A 37 15.69 -3.21 2.81
CA TYR A 37 14.55 -3.60 3.64
C TYR A 37 13.32 -3.98 2.81
N ARG A 38 13.05 -3.27 1.70
CA ARG A 38 11.93 -3.61 0.82
C ARG A 38 12.10 -4.95 0.16
N ARG A 39 13.31 -5.22 -0.35
CA ARG A 39 13.64 -6.53 -0.94
C ARG A 39 13.48 -7.62 0.11
N ALA A 40 13.98 -7.42 1.32
CA ALA A 40 13.84 -8.38 2.41
C ALA A 40 12.37 -8.67 2.75
N ILE A 41 11.53 -7.64 2.93
CA ILE A 41 10.10 -7.82 3.24
C ILE A 41 9.38 -8.61 2.14
N ASN A 42 9.61 -8.26 0.87
CA ASN A 42 9.00 -8.96 -0.26
C ASN A 42 9.50 -10.40 -0.37
N ILE A 43 10.81 -10.64 -0.19
CA ILE A 43 11.39 -11.99 -0.19
C ILE A 43 10.78 -12.83 0.94
N VAL A 44 10.68 -12.29 2.16
CA VAL A 44 10.08 -12.99 3.29
C VAL A 44 8.63 -13.34 3.00
N ALA A 45 7.84 -12.42 2.45
CA ALA A 45 6.45 -12.68 2.09
C ALA A 45 6.29 -13.74 1.00
N ILE A 46 7.16 -13.72 -0.02
CA ILE A 46 7.19 -14.72 -1.10
C ILE A 46 7.59 -16.08 -0.54
N VAL A 47 8.68 -16.17 0.21
CA VAL A 47 9.16 -17.42 0.80
C VAL A 47 8.12 -17.99 1.76
N PHE A 48 7.53 -17.17 2.62
CA PHE A 48 6.46 -17.58 3.52
C PHE A 48 5.25 -18.12 2.74
N SER A 49 4.83 -17.42 1.67
CA SER A 49 3.75 -17.87 0.79
C SER A 49 4.07 -19.23 0.15
N LEU A 50 5.28 -19.41 -0.39
CA LEU A 50 5.72 -20.67 -1.01
C LEU A 50 5.76 -21.81 0.00
N VAL A 51 6.26 -21.58 1.22
CA VAL A 51 6.28 -22.58 2.29
C VAL A 51 4.87 -23.00 2.67
N MET A 52 3.94 -22.04 2.80
CA MET A 52 2.54 -22.34 3.13
C MET A 52 1.85 -23.14 2.02
N VAL A 53 2.11 -22.81 0.74
CA VAL A 53 1.59 -23.57 -0.40
C VAL A 53 2.16 -24.98 -0.43
N ALA A 54 3.48 -25.14 -0.27
CA ALA A 54 4.12 -26.46 -0.24
C ALA A 54 3.55 -27.31 0.91
N TYR A 55 3.48 -26.75 2.12
CA TYR A 55 2.89 -27.42 3.27
C TYR A 55 1.46 -27.90 2.98
N LYS A 56 0.63 -27.06 2.38
CA LYS A 56 -0.75 -27.43 2.03
C LYS A 56 -0.82 -28.49 0.94
N ALA A 57 0.00 -28.39 -0.10
CA ALA A 57 0.08 -29.37 -1.17
C ALA A 57 0.48 -30.78 -0.69
N PHE A 58 1.30 -30.87 0.37
CA PHE A 58 1.66 -32.15 0.99
C PHE A 58 0.61 -32.74 1.94
N ARG A 59 -0.35 -31.93 2.42
CA ARG A 59 -1.26 -32.30 3.52
C ARG A 59 -2.74 -32.32 3.13
N SER A 60 -3.09 -31.79 1.97
CA SER A 60 -4.47 -31.50 1.58
C SER A 60 -4.69 -31.90 0.12
N ASP A 61 -5.95 -32.13 -0.25
CA ASP A 61 -6.30 -32.44 -1.63
C ASP A 61 -5.99 -31.25 -2.56
N TRP A 62 -5.88 -31.54 -3.86
CA TRP A 62 -5.61 -30.53 -4.89
C TRP A 62 -6.63 -29.37 -4.85
N LEU A 63 -7.91 -29.68 -4.67
CA LEU A 63 -8.97 -28.68 -4.63
C LEU A 63 -8.86 -27.77 -3.40
N GLU A 64 -8.56 -28.32 -2.22
CA GLU A 64 -8.32 -27.54 -1.01
C GLU A 64 -7.08 -26.65 -1.14
N THR A 65 -6.02 -27.19 -1.75
CA THR A 65 -4.79 -26.45 -2.03
C THR A 65 -5.06 -25.29 -2.97
N LEU A 66 -5.85 -25.49 -4.04
CA LEU A 66 -6.22 -24.43 -4.96
C LEU A 66 -7.04 -23.33 -4.28
N HIS A 67 -8.03 -23.69 -3.46
CA HIS A 67 -8.79 -22.72 -2.66
C HIS A 67 -7.88 -21.94 -1.72
N PHE A 68 -6.94 -22.61 -1.05
CA PHE A 68 -5.97 -21.98 -0.17
C PHE A 68 -5.06 -21.01 -0.95
N VAL A 69 -4.55 -21.41 -2.11
CA VAL A 69 -3.72 -20.54 -2.96
C VAL A 69 -4.48 -19.30 -3.40
N GLN A 70 -5.71 -19.47 -3.90
CA GLN A 70 -6.53 -18.37 -4.39
C GLN A 70 -6.96 -17.41 -3.27
N TYR A 71 -7.18 -17.93 -2.06
CA TYR A 71 -7.71 -17.12 -0.97
C TYR A 71 -6.63 -16.61 -0.02
N ALA A 72 -5.71 -17.44 0.45
CA ALA A 72 -4.75 -17.06 1.51
C ALA A 72 -3.53 -16.30 0.99
N ILE A 73 -3.08 -16.57 -0.24
CA ILE A 73 -1.82 -16.01 -0.76
C ILE A 73 -1.94 -14.55 -1.19
N PRO A 74 -2.99 -14.11 -1.90
CA PRO A 74 -3.11 -12.71 -2.31
C PRO A 74 -3.02 -11.69 -1.17
N PRO A 75 -3.69 -11.84 -0.01
CA PRO A 75 -3.57 -10.86 1.07
C PRO A 75 -2.17 -10.82 1.68
N ILE A 76 -1.44 -11.94 1.74
CA ILE A 76 -0.06 -11.98 2.26
C ILE A 76 0.86 -11.16 1.36
N ILE A 77 0.84 -11.43 0.06
CA ILE A 77 1.66 -10.72 -0.93
C ILE A 77 1.27 -9.23 -0.95
N PHE A 78 -0.02 -8.93 -0.95
CA PHE A 78 -0.50 -7.56 -0.97
C PHE A 78 -0.10 -6.78 0.30
N SER A 79 -0.13 -7.43 1.47
CA SER A 79 0.32 -6.81 2.73
C SER A 79 1.78 -6.38 2.64
N ALA A 80 2.66 -7.21 2.08
CA ALA A 80 4.06 -6.89 1.86
C ALA A 80 4.23 -5.72 0.88
N LEU A 81 3.48 -5.73 -0.23
CA LEU A 81 3.47 -4.61 -1.18
C LEU A 81 3.02 -3.30 -0.55
N LEU A 82 2.01 -3.34 0.32
CA LEU A 82 1.50 -2.16 1.01
C LEU A 82 2.52 -1.61 2.01
N VAL A 83 3.18 -2.47 2.79
CA VAL A 83 4.25 -2.05 3.71
C VAL A 83 5.44 -1.47 2.93
N THR A 84 5.85 -2.10 1.83
CA THR A 84 6.97 -1.58 1.02
C THR A 84 6.65 -0.28 0.31
N ASP A 85 5.39 -0.07 -0.09
CA ASP A 85 4.88 1.21 -0.60
C ASP A 85 5.07 2.33 0.44
N ARG A 86 4.77 2.04 1.71
CA ARG A 86 4.87 3.02 2.82
C ARG A 86 6.29 3.37 3.20
N LEU A 87 7.18 2.38 3.17
CA LEU A 87 8.61 2.61 3.37
C LEU A 87 9.21 3.46 2.24
N SER A 88 8.50 3.60 1.12
CA SER A 88 8.92 4.41 -0.03
C SER A 88 8.55 5.87 0.00
N GLY A 89 7.46 6.22 0.70
CA GLY A 89 6.94 7.58 0.73
C GLY A 89 7.81 8.59 1.48
N ARG A 90 7.40 9.86 1.43
CA ARG A 90 7.99 10.97 2.19
C ARG A 90 7.79 10.78 3.70
N ARG A 91 8.72 11.30 4.52
CA ARG A 91 8.86 10.96 5.94
C ARG A 91 7.73 11.50 6.83
N ASP A 92 7.09 12.59 6.42
CA ASP A 92 6.35 13.47 7.33
C ASP A 92 4.96 12.95 7.73
N SER A 93 4.44 11.92 7.06
CA SER A 93 3.17 11.25 7.43
C SER A 93 3.31 9.75 7.74
N LYS A 94 4.55 9.24 7.91
CA LYS A 94 4.81 7.80 8.00
C LYS A 94 4.16 7.13 9.21
N SER A 95 4.20 7.76 10.39
CA SER A 95 3.76 7.10 11.62
C SER A 95 2.26 6.82 11.63
N VAL A 96 1.41 7.79 11.26
CA VAL A 96 -0.05 7.61 11.25
C VAL A 96 -0.46 6.57 10.21
N LYS A 97 0.16 6.62 9.02
CA LYS A 97 -0.08 5.63 7.96
C LYS A 97 0.29 4.22 8.41
N LEU A 98 1.46 4.04 9.02
CA LEU A 98 1.90 2.74 9.55
C LEU A 98 0.97 2.20 10.64
N VAL A 99 0.44 3.06 11.51
CA VAL A 99 -0.57 2.66 12.50
C VAL A 99 -1.85 2.18 11.81
N LEU A 100 -2.33 2.90 10.80
CA LEU A 100 -3.53 2.51 10.04
C LEU A 100 -3.31 1.25 9.21
N ASP A 101 -2.13 1.07 8.61
CA ASP A 101 -1.74 -0.16 7.92
C ASP A 101 -1.74 -1.33 8.92
N GLY A 102 -1.14 -1.14 10.09
CA GLY A 102 -1.14 -2.13 11.18
C GLY A 102 -2.55 -2.50 11.65
N LEU A 103 -3.45 -1.51 11.79
CA LEU A 103 -4.85 -1.76 12.12
C LEU A 103 -5.57 -2.53 11.00
N ALA A 104 -5.39 -2.16 9.74
CA ALA A 104 -5.99 -2.87 8.61
C ALA A 104 -5.52 -4.32 8.55
N LEU A 105 -4.22 -4.56 8.78
CA LEU A 105 -3.62 -5.91 8.84
C LEU A 105 -4.11 -6.71 10.04
N ALA A 106 -4.20 -6.11 11.22
CA ALA A 106 -4.69 -6.76 12.42
C ALA A 106 -6.18 -7.14 12.29
N ILE A 107 -7.00 -6.24 11.74
CA ILE A 107 -8.41 -6.50 11.43
C ILE A 107 -8.51 -7.62 10.40
N ALA A 108 -7.75 -7.56 9.30
CA ALA A 108 -7.77 -8.59 8.27
C ALA A 108 -7.32 -9.97 8.81
N GLY A 109 -6.28 -9.99 9.64
CA GLY A 109 -5.70 -11.19 10.25
C GLY A 109 -6.47 -11.72 11.45
N SER A 110 -7.38 -10.94 12.06
CA SER A 110 -8.16 -11.36 13.23
C SER A 110 -8.95 -12.65 12.99
N ARG A 111 -9.34 -12.89 11.73
CA ARG A 111 -10.06 -14.09 11.28
C ARG A 111 -9.23 -15.38 11.39
N LEU A 112 -7.91 -15.29 11.57
CA LEU A 112 -7.05 -16.43 11.87
C LEU A 112 -7.25 -16.93 13.32
N PHE A 113 -7.73 -16.08 14.21
CA PHE A 113 -7.91 -16.40 15.64
C PHE A 113 -9.36 -16.72 15.99
N THR A 114 -10.33 -16.29 15.18
CA THR A 114 -11.75 -16.53 15.43
C THR A 114 -12.55 -16.68 14.14
N THR A 115 -13.41 -17.69 14.13
CA THR A 115 -14.37 -17.93 13.03
C THR A 115 -15.55 -16.96 13.06
N ALA A 116 -15.81 -16.29 14.19
CA ALA A 116 -16.99 -15.45 14.42
C ALA A 116 -16.84 -14.00 13.92
N THR A 117 -15.86 -13.73 13.06
CA THR A 117 -15.59 -12.36 12.60
C THR A 117 -16.65 -11.91 11.57
N PRO A 118 -17.44 -10.86 11.83
CA PRO A 118 -18.56 -10.48 10.96
C PRO A 118 -18.13 -9.81 9.65
N PHE A 119 -16.83 -9.74 9.34
CA PHE A 119 -16.31 -9.07 8.15
C PHE A 119 -15.25 -9.91 7.42
N SER A 120 -15.15 -9.73 6.11
CA SER A 120 -14.11 -10.35 5.27
C SER A 120 -12.81 -9.56 5.37
N GLY A 121 -11.76 -10.17 5.95
CA GLY A 121 -10.45 -9.53 6.11
C GLY A 121 -9.82 -9.09 4.77
N HIS A 122 -9.99 -9.87 3.71
CA HIS A 122 -9.58 -9.52 2.35
C HIS A 122 -10.23 -8.24 1.84
N MET A 123 -11.54 -8.09 2.07
CA MET A 123 -12.29 -6.92 1.64
C MET A 123 -11.80 -5.68 2.38
N VAL A 124 -11.55 -5.80 3.69
CA VAL A 124 -10.96 -4.70 4.49
C VAL A 124 -9.62 -4.30 3.89
N LEU A 125 -8.72 -5.25 3.69
CA LEU A 125 -7.35 -5.00 3.27
C LEU A 125 -7.27 -4.40 1.86
N PHE A 126 -8.02 -4.94 0.90
CA PHE A 126 -7.96 -4.48 -0.50
C PHE A 126 -8.70 -3.15 -0.70
N ALA A 127 -9.85 -2.93 -0.03
CA ALA A 127 -10.52 -1.64 -0.08
C ALA A 127 -9.69 -0.54 0.61
N TYR A 128 -9.06 -0.87 1.75
CA TYR A 128 -8.11 0.01 2.41
C TYR A 128 -6.94 0.35 1.49
N GLY A 129 -6.25 -0.66 0.95
CA GLY A 129 -5.10 -0.48 0.09
C GLY A 129 -5.41 0.28 -1.20
N LEU A 130 -6.61 0.11 -1.78
CA LEU A 130 -7.06 0.85 -2.94
C LEU A 130 -7.11 2.37 -2.70
N LEU A 131 -7.54 2.80 -1.51
CA LEU A 131 -7.61 4.21 -1.15
C LEU A 131 -6.29 4.74 -0.60
N ALA A 132 -5.60 3.92 0.18
CA ALA A 132 -4.48 4.35 1.00
C ALA A 132 -3.12 4.24 0.29
N ALA A 133 -2.95 3.35 -0.71
CA ALA A 133 -1.68 3.16 -1.40
C ALA A 133 -1.24 4.42 -2.18
N GLU A 134 0.04 4.75 -2.11
CA GLU A 134 0.67 5.88 -2.80
C GLU A 134 1.11 5.49 -4.21
N ASN A 135 1.65 4.27 -4.38
CA ASN A 135 2.05 3.76 -5.67
C ASN A 135 0.85 3.29 -6.52
N ARG A 136 0.79 3.75 -7.77
CA ARG A 136 -0.27 3.40 -8.73
C ARG A 136 -0.34 1.90 -9.02
N THR A 137 0.80 1.22 -9.07
CA THR A 137 0.88 -0.24 -9.26
C THR A 137 0.27 -0.96 -8.07
N THR A 138 0.63 -0.58 -6.83
CA THR A 138 0.02 -1.16 -5.62
C THR A 138 -1.49 -0.93 -5.61
N ARG A 139 -1.95 0.27 -5.99
CA ARG A 139 -3.36 0.60 -6.12
C ARG A 139 -4.09 -0.24 -7.17
N LEU A 140 -3.47 -0.46 -8.34
CA LEU A 140 -4.02 -1.30 -9.39
C LEU A 140 -4.14 -2.76 -8.94
N ILE A 141 -3.11 -3.30 -8.27
CA ILE A 141 -3.15 -4.65 -7.69
C ILE A 141 -4.28 -4.74 -6.65
N ALA A 142 -4.43 -3.74 -5.79
CA ALA A 142 -5.53 -3.68 -4.82
C ALA A 142 -6.90 -3.75 -5.51
N LEU A 143 -7.10 -2.99 -6.60
CA LEU A 143 -8.33 -3.00 -7.38
C LEU A 143 -8.62 -4.38 -7.97
N LEU A 144 -7.62 -5.01 -8.60
CA LEU A 144 -7.76 -6.34 -9.21
C LEU A 144 -8.11 -7.40 -8.16
N LEU A 145 -7.43 -7.37 -7.01
CA LEU A 145 -7.71 -8.27 -5.89
C LEU A 145 -9.07 -8.02 -5.26
N LEU A 146 -9.51 -6.75 -5.18
CA LEU A 146 -10.84 -6.39 -4.70
C LEU A 146 -11.95 -6.91 -5.62
N ILE A 147 -11.78 -6.77 -6.94
CA ILE A 147 -12.71 -7.31 -7.95
C ILE A 147 -12.76 -8.84 -7.84
N HIS A 148 -11.60 -9.49 -7.83
CA HIS A 148 -11.50 -10.95 -7.71
C HIS A 148 -12.19 -11.47 -6.43
N THR A 149 -11.90 -10.85 -5.29
CA THR A 149 -12.51 -11.21 -4.00
C THR A 149 -14.02 -10.95 -3.98
N THR A 150 -14.47 -9.88 -4.64
CA THR A 150 -15.90 -9.56 -4.78
C THR A 150 -16.63 -10.64 -5.57
N VAL A 151 -16.05 -11.10 -6.68
CA VAL A 151 -16.60 -12.22 -7.47
C VAL A 151 -16.68 -13.49 -6.63
N LEU A 152 -15.60 -13.85 -5.93
CA LEU A 152 -15.61 -15.03 -5.05
C LEU A 152 -16.68 -14.93 -3.95
N LYS A 153 -16.75 -13.79 -3.25
CA LYS A 153 -17.69 -13.59 -2.14
C LYS A 153 -19.14 -13.60 -2.60
N LEU A 154 -19.47 -12.86 -3.65
CA LEU A 154 -20.86 -12.66 -4.06
C LEU A 154 -21.39 -13.80 -4.94
N ILE A 155 -20.57 -14.31 -5.86
CA ILE A 155 -21.03 -15.30 -6.84
C ILE A 155 -20.76 -16.72 -6.34
N VAL A 156 -19.54 -16.99 -5.86
CA VAL A 156 -19.15 -18.36 -5.48
C VAL A 156 -19.66 -18.72 -4.08
N TRP A 157 -19.60 -17.79 -3.13
CA TRP A 157 -19.97 -18.04 -1.73
C TRP A 157 -21.32 -17.47 -1.31
N ALA A 158 -21.97 -16.67 -2.16
CA ALA A 158 -23.23 -15.98 -1.85
C ALA A 158 -23.20 -15.23 -0.49
N ASP A 159 -22.04 -14.74 -0.08
CA ASP A 159 -21.79 -14.14 1.23
C ASP A 159 -21.74 -12.61 1.13
N PHE A 160 -22.92 -12.01 1.01
CA PHE A 160 -23.09 -10.55 0.93
C PHE A 160 -22.77 -9.85 2.26
N SER A 161 -23.07 -10.49 3.38
CA SER A 161 -22.92 -9.86 4.71
C SER A 161 -21.47 -9.57 5.03
N THR A 162 -20.59 -10.58 5.02
CA THR A 162 -19.20 -10.33 5.40
C THR A 162 -18.44 -9.54 4.33
N TRP A 163 -18.89 -9.61 3.07
CA TRP A 163 -18.41 -8.78 1.98
C TRP A 163 -18.67 -7.29 2.25
N SER A 164 -19.92 -6.92 2.52
CA SER A 164 -20.33 -5.51 2.71
C SER A 164 -19.69 -4.90 3.95
N TYR A 165 -19.68 -5.60 5.08
CA TYR A 165 -19.00 -5.13 6.30
C TYR A 165 -17.50 -4.96 6.11
N GLY A 166 -16.85 -5.91 5.42
CA GLY A 166 -15.42 -5.81 5.13
C GLY A 166 -15.09 -4.63 4.21
N ALA A 167 -15.86 -4.44 3.14
CA ALA A 167 -15.68 -3.32 2.21
C ALA A 167 -15.88 -1.98 2.92
N ALA A 168 -16.96 -1.84 3.70
CA ALA A 168 -17.25 -0.62 4.45
C ALA A 168 -16.12 -0.26 5.43
N MET A 169 -15.64 -1.25 6.20
CA MET A 169 -14.54 -1.04 7.15
C MET A 169 -13.25 -0.63 6.44
N GLY A 170 -12.91 -1.28 5.33
CA GLY A 170 -11.73 -0.92 4.53
C GLY A 170 -11.81 0.50 3.96
N VAL A 171 -13.00 0.90 3.49
CA VAL A 171 -13.25 2.28 3.03
C VAL A 171 -13.10 3.29 4.16
N VAL A 172 -13.66 3.02 5.34
CA VAL A 172 -13.53 3.90 6.51
C VAL A 172 -12.06 4.11 6.89
N LEU A 173 -11.27 3.04 6.98
CA LEU A 173 -9.84 3.12 7.25
C LEU A 173 -9.08 3.88 6.15
N GLY A 174 -9.45 3.66 4.88
CA GLY A 174 -8.82 4.34 3.75
C GLY A 174 -9.09 5.84 3.75
N ILE A 175 -10.32 6.26 4.03
CA ILE A 175 -10.69 7.67 4.18
C ILE A 175 -9.96 8.29 5.38
N ALA A 176 -9.88 7.59 6.51
CA ALA A 176 -9.10 8.05 7.67
C ALA A 176 -7.64 8.30 7.28
N CYS A 177 -7.01 7.36 6.56
CA CYS A 177 -5.65 7.50 6.07
C CYS A 177 -5.47 8.75 5.19
N LEU A 178 -6.38 8.98 4.24
CA LEU A 178 -6.34 10.16 3.37
C LEU A 178 -6.49 11.47 4.15
N LYS A 179 -7.41 11.53 5.12
CA LYS A 179 -7.65 12.71 5.95
C LYS A 179 -6.49 13.06 6.87
N PHE A 180 -5.82 12.08 7.46
CA PHE A 180 -4.66 12.35 8.30
C PHE A 180 -3.43 12.72 7.49
N SER A 181 -3.32 12.21 6.26
CA SER A 181 -2.22 12.55 5.34
C SER A 181 -2.26 14.03 4.93
N SER A 182 -3.44 14.56 4.62
CA SER A 182 -3.57 15.96 4.19
C SER A 182 -3.30 16.97 5.32
N ARG A 183 -3.57 16.60 6.58
CA ARG A 183 -3.29 17.47 7.73
C ARG A 183 -1.80 17.64 7.98
N ALA A 184 -1.03 16.55 7.87
CA ALA A 184 0.41 16.57 8.09
C ALA A 184 1.14 17.50 7.10
N GLU A 185 0.67 17.54 5.85
CA GLU A 185 1.23 18.45 4.81
C GLU A 185 0.96 19.92 5.14
N SER A 186 -0.21 20.26 5.68
CA SER A 186 -0.57 21.65 5.99
C SER A 186 0.19 22.27 7.17
N THR A 187 0.61 21.45 8.13
CA THR A 187 1.44 21.91 9.27
C THR A 187 2.86 22.23 8.84
N HIS A 188 3.43 21.45 7.92
CA HIS A 188 4.80 21.67 7.47
C HIS A 188 4.96 22.97 6.68
N ASP A 189 3.99 23.33 5.81
CA ASP A 189 4.01 24.59 5.04
C ASP A 189 3.85 25.86 5.89
N ARG A 190 3.44 25.74 7.16
CA ARG A 190 3.35 26.87 8.10
C ARG A 190 4.63 27.16 8.85
N ASP A 191 5.43 26.14 9.16
CA ASP A 191 6.67 26.31 9.93
C ASP A 191 7.83 26.85 9.06
N ASP A 192 7.71 26.74 7.73
CA ASP A 192 8.70 27.24 6.76
C ASP A 192 8.49 28.72 6.36
N ARG A 193 7.50 29.43 6.94
CA ARG A 193 7.20 30.86 6.67
C ARG A 193 7.53 31.74 7.86
#